data_AF-A0A7C5YK04-F1
#
_entry.id   AF-A0A7C5YK04-F1
#
_cell.length_a   1.000
_cell.length_b   1.000
_cell.length_c   1.000
_cell.angle_alpha   90.00
_cell.angle_beta   90.00
_cell.angle_gamma   90.00
#
_symmetry.space_group_name_H-M   'P 1'
#
loop_
_entity.id
_entity.type
_entity.pdbx_description
1 polymer ?
#
loop_
_entity_poly.entity_id
_entity_poly.type
_entity_poly.pdbx_seq_one_letter_code
_entity_poly.pdbx_strand_id
1 'polypeptide(L)'
;MERRPFDPLTGQPIEGQTFVLEVPPNDLSTLLAWIKKDDIRYYLPALHQLIDIYPQAEETIVVLQNLRRIPSKGMLAFETIGQLGKQELANLCLQVAFSQADYPAVRSAALMSLCRLGVNLRNHRGDLFIMLSDTFIDLRMAAAAALAQMNIPQGWHILLQGLQAEDVYEQLTTVNFLEVISTSCPPSYVQSGIVRWLETAHPRVDGADRYIRKRLIVYLLQYPLSKRLQVRLKNLFSRWIRQEQKHVEWLFRYLRSHLAGQPFVVGQTTFLPSSRYKPSNKNKILNKFIMNCVI
;
A
#
# COMPACT_ATOMS: atom_id res chain seq x y z
N MET A 1 -16.49 -0.07 16.77
CA MET A 1 -15.06 -0.13 17.16
C MET A 1 -14.46 1.24 16.90
N GLU A 2 -14.08 2.00 17.93
CA GLU A 2 -13.46 3.32 17.72
C GLU A 2 -12.11 3.15 17.01
N ARG A 3 -12.00 3.65 15.78
CA ARG A 3 -10.71 3.80 15.11
C ARG A 3 -10.42 5.28 15.01
N ARG A 4 -9.55 5.79 15.88
CA ARG A 4 -9.00 7.14 15.69
C ARG A 4 -8.12 7.09 14.44
N PRO A 5 -8.32 7.96 13.44
CA PRO A 5 -7.34 8.12 12.39
C PRO A 5 -6.07 8.69 13.05
N PHE A 6 -4.98 7.95 12.95
CA PHE A 6 -3.66 8.40 13.37
C PHE A 6 -2.94 8.93 12.15
N ASP A 7 -2.17 9.98 12.35
CA ASP A 7 -1.27 10.46 11.33
C ASP A 7 -0.28 9.33 11.04
N PRO A 8 -0.29 8.77 9.81
CA PRO A 8 0.61 7.69 9.45
C PRO A 8 2.09 8.08 9.63
N LEU A 9 2.41 9.38 9.58
CA LEU A 9 3.75 9.94 9.66
C LEU A 9 4.29 10.07 11.10
N THR A 10 3.44 10.42 12.05
CA THR A 10 3.85 10.70 13.43
C THR A 10 3.37 9.67 14.44
N GLY A 11 2.39 8.85 14.09
CA GLY A 11 1.72 7.95 15.02
C GLY A 11 0.93 8.68 16.12
N GLN A 12 0.72 9.99 15.96
CA GLN A 12 -0.11 10.82 16.84
C GLN A 12 -1.58 10.75 16.39
N PRO A 13 -2.54 10.83 17.33
CA PRO A 13 -3.95 10.95 16.97
C PRO A 13 -4.10 12.21 16.10
N ILE A 14 -4.79 12.11 14.96
CA ILE A 14 -5.21 13.32 14.25
C ILE A 14 -6.30 13.94 15.13
N GLU A 15 -5.98 15.02 15.82
CA GLU A 15 -6.94 15.72 16.67
C GLU A 15 -8.07 16.30 15.80
N GLY A 16 -9.31 15.99 16.15
CA GLY A 16 -10.50 16.63 15.59
C GLY A 16 -11.47 15.75 14.80
N GLN A 17 -11.18 14.48 14.51
CA GLN A 17 -12.13 13.62 13.77
C GLN A 17 -12.11 12.15 14.25
N THR A 18 -12.81 11.86 15.34
CA THR A 18 -13.27 10.50 15.64
C THR A 18 -14.50 10.19 14.78
N PHE A 19 -14.29 9.49 13.66
CA PHE A 19 -15.39 8.86 12.95
C PHE A 19 -15.69 7.51 13.61
N VAL A 20 -16.81 7.44 14.32
CA VAL A 20 -17.36 6.14 14.74
C VAL A 20 -18.03 5.55 13.49
N LEU A 21 -17.41 4.52 12.92
CA LEU A 21 -18.06 3.72 11.88
C LEU A 21 -19.15 2.87 12.54
N GLU A 22 -20.34 2.93 11.96
CA GLU A 22 -21.45 2.10 12.39
C GLU A 22 -21.15 0.63 12.06
N VAL A 23 -21.66 -0.28 12.89
CA VAL A 23 -21.57 -1.72 12.60
C VAL A 23 -22.59 -2.01 11.50
N PRO A 24 -22.15 -2.40 10.29
CA PRO A 24 -23.08 -2.61 9.21
C PRO A 24 -23.90 -3.90 9.46
N PRO A 25 -25.16 -3.92 8.99
CA PRO A 25 -26.05 -5.08 9.14
C PRO A 25 -25.66 -6.18 8.15
N ASN A 26 -25.95 -7.43 8.47
CA ASN A 26 -25.58 -8.57 7.62
C ASN A 26 -26.56 -8.79 6.45
N ASP A 27 -27.74 -8.17 6.44
CA ASP A 27 -28.74 -8.39 5.41
C ASP A 27 -28.50 -7.54 4.16
N LEU A 28 -28.67 -8.16 2.99
CA LEU A 28 -28.41 -7.54 1.70
C LEU A 28 -29.24 -6.26 1.49
N SER A 29 -30.54 -6.30 1.83
CA SER A 29 -31.45 -5.16 1.66
C SER A 29 -31.00 -3.90 2.41
N THR A 30 -30.58 -4.05 3.67
CA THR A 30 -30.18 -2.93 4.50
C THR A 30 -28.80 -2.42 4.11
N LEU A 31 -27.87 -3.31 3.70
CA LEU A 31 -26.58 -2.92 3.12
C LEU A 31 -26.78 -2.05 1.87
N LEU A 32 -27.66 -2.46 0.96
CA LEU A 32 -27.99 -1.68 -0.25
C LEU A 32 -28.61 -0.33 0.11
N ALA A 33 -29.44 -0.26 1.16
CA ALA A 33 -29.99 1.01 1.66
C ALA A 33 -28.90 1.92 2.25
N TRP A 34 -27.91 1.36 2.95
CA TRP A 34 -26.80 2.13 3.52
C TRP A 34 -25.86 2.68 2.44
N ILE A 35 -25.61 1.93 1.36
CA ILE A 35 -24.76 2.38 0.25
C ILE A 35 -25.34 3.61 -0.46
N LYS A 36 -26.67 3.74 -0.49
CA LYS A 36 -27.36 4.90 -1.07
C LYS A 36 -27.22 6.16 -0.21
N LYS A 37 -26.82 6.06 1.05
CA LYS A 37 -26.57 7.23 1.89
C LYS A 37 -25.30 7.95 1.42
N ASP A 38 -25.31 9.27 1.44
CA ASP A 38 -24.14 10.09 1.11
C ASP A 38 -23.16 10.27 2.28
N ASP A 39 -23.45 9.63 3.42
CA ASP A 39 -22.59 9.65 4.59
C ASP A 39 -21.61 8.48 4.59
N ILE A 40 -20.32 8.81 4.58
CA ILE A 40 -19.20 7.85 4.56
C ILE A 40 -19.24 6.86 5.73
N ARG A 41 -19.84 7.25 6.88
CA ARG A 41 -19.97 6.41 8.08
C ARG A 41 -20.87 5.20 7.86
N TYR A 42 -21.82 5.29 6.92
CA TYR A 42 -22.70 4.19 6.54
C TYR A 42 -22.23 3.54 5.24
N TYR A 43 -21.86 4.36 4.25
CA TYR A 43 -21.47 3.90 2.94
C TYR A 43 -20.26 2.95 2.99
N LEU A 44 -19.16 3.34 3.66
CA LEU A 44 -17.93 2.56 3.61
C LEU A 44 -18.04 1.20 4.33
N PRO A 45 -18.61 1.11 5.56
CA PRO A 45 -18.83 -0.18 6.19
C PRO A 45 -19.79 -1.08 5.40
N ALA A 46 -20.87 -0.51 4.87
CA ALA A 46 -21.83 -1.28 4.08
C ALA A 46 -21.23 -1.80 2.77
N LEU A 47 -20.44 -0.98 2.08
CA LEU A 47 -19.72 -1.39 0.87
C LEU A 47 -18.73 -2.53 1.16
N HIS A 48 -17.94 -2.40 2.22
CA HIS A 48 -17.03 -3.45 2.67
C HIS A 48 -17.79 -4.76 2.92
N GLN A 49 -18.88 -4.70 3.68
CA GLN A 49 -19.64 -5.90 4.04
C GLN A 49 -20.39 -6.50 2.86
N LEU A 50 -20.94 -5.67 1.97
CA LEU A 50 -21.61 -6.12 0.75
C LEU A 50 -20.63 -6.91 -0.15
N ILE A 51 -19.44 -6.36 -0.39
CA ILE A 51 -18.40 -7.02 -1.17
C ILE A 51 -17.86 -8.25 -0.43
N ASP A 52 -17.81 -8.22 0.90
CA ASP A 52 -17.29 -9.35 1.68
C ASP A 52 -18.22 -10.56 1.67
N ILE A 53 -19.51 -10.32 1.95
CA ILE A 53 -20.50 -11.39 2.16
C ILE A 53 -21.19 -11.78 0.84
N TYR A 54 -21.45 -10.82 -0.05
CA TYR A 54 -22.26 -11.01 -1.26
C TYR A 54 -21.54 -10.60 -2.57
N PRO A 55 -20.28 -11.01 -2.81
CA PRO A 55 -19.50 -10.54 -3.95
C PRO A 55 -20.08 -10.94 -5.32
N GLN A 56 -20.88 -12.00 -5.39
CA GLN A 56 -21.49 -12.50 -6.63
C GLN A 56 -22.99 -12.20 -6.76
N ALA A 57 -23.60 -11.58 -5.75
CA ALA A 57 -25.02 -11.22 -5.84
C ALA A 57 -25.23 -10.22 -6.98
N GLU A 58 -26.31 -10.41 -7.75
CA GLU A 58 -26.64 -9.55 -8.90
C GLU A 58 -26.72 -8.08 -8.47
N GLU A 59 -27.35 -7.81 -7.33
CA GLU A 59 -27.47 -6.49 -6.75
C GLU A 59 -26.11 -5.86 -6.41
N THR A 60 -25.16 -6.67 -5.94
CA THR A 60 -23.78 -6.21 -5.70
C THR A 60 -23.12 -5.78 -7.00
N ILE A 61 -23.24 -6.60 -8.05
CA ILE A 61 -22.68 -6.28 -9.37
C ILE A 61 -23.31 -5.00 -9.93
N VAL A 62 -24.63 -4.87 -9.85
CA VAL A 62 -25.38 -3.67 -10.29
C VAL A 62 -24.91 -2.43 -9.52
N VAL A 63 -24.75 -2.53 -8.20
CA VAL A 63 -24.20 -1.43 -7.39
C VAL A 63 -22.81 -1.04 -7.86
N LEU A 64 -21.89 -1.99 -8.00
CA LEU A 64 -20.51 -1.71 -8.42
C LEU A 64 -20.45 -1.12 -9.85
N GLN A 65 -21.30 -1.59 -10.76
CA GLN A 65 -21.45 -1.03 -12.10
C GLN A 65 -21.95 0.41 -12.09
N ASN A 66 -22.80 0.79 -11.15
CA ASN A 66 -23.24 2.18 -10.99
C ASN A 66 -22.15 3.04 -10.35
N LEU A 67 -21.45 2.52 -9.35
CA LEU A 67 -20.42 3.24 -8.60
C LEU A 67 -19.21 3.61 -9.48
N ARG A 68 -18.91 2.88 -10.56
CA ARG A 68 -17.83 3.26 -11.49
C ARG A 68 -18.01 4.65 -12.11
N ARG A 69 -19.25 5.16 -12.14
CA ARG A 69 -19.61 6.50 -12.65
C ARG A 69 -19.54 7.60 -11.59
N ILE A 70 -19.19 7.26 -10.36
CA ILE A 70 -19.08 8.20 -9.24
C ILE A 70 -17.62 8.18 -8.76
N PRO A 71 -16.79 9.19 -9.06
CA PRO A 71 -15.34 9.10 -8.87
C PRO A 71 -14.90 8.66 -7.47
N SER A 72 -15.42 9.32 -6.42
CA SER A 72 -15.05 9.06 -5.02
C SER A 72 -15.53 7.70 -4.53
N LYS A 73 -16.81 7.40 -4.73
CA LYS A 73 -17.43 6.13 -4.30
C LYS A 73 -16.88 4.95 -5.11
N GLY A 74 -16.73 5.12 -6.43
CA GLY A 74 -16.14 4.14 -7.34
C GLY A 74 -14.71 3.78 -6.98
N MET A 75 -13.84 4.77 -6.75
CA MET A 75 -12.47 4.52 -6.31
C MET A 75 -12.44 3.63 -5.07
N LEU A 76 -13.20 3.99 -4.01
CA LEU A 76 -13.29 3.19 -2.78
C LEU A 76 -13.83 1.77 -3.05
N ALA A 77 -14.88 1.63 -3.84
CA ALA A 77 -15.47 0.33 -4.17
C ALA A 77 -14.46 -0.60 -4.82
N PHE A 78 -13.74 -0.12 -5.83
CA PHE A 78 -12.76 -0.93 -6.54
C PHE A 78 -11.53 -1.22 -5.66
N GLU A 79 -11.07 -0.30 -4.82
CA GLU A 79 -10.01 -0.59 -3.85
C GLU A 79 -10.41 -1.68 -2.85
N THR A 80 -11.65 -1.63 -2.34
CA THR A 80 -12.17 -2.60 -1.37
C THR A 80 -12.15 -4.02 -1.93
N ILE A 81 -12.46 -4.21 -3.23
CA ILE A 81 -12.37 -5.52 -3.90
C ILE A 81 -10.97 -6.14 -3.73
N GLY A 82 -9.92 -5.39 -4.05
CA GLY A 82 -8.54 -5.87 -3.92
C GLY A 82 -8.07 -5.99 -2.48
N GLN A 83 -8.58 -5.16 -1.56
CA GLN A 83 -8.26 -5.27 -0.12
C GLN A 83 -8.82 -6.55 0.52
N LEU A 84 -10.04 -6.94 0.11
CA LEU A 84 -10.74 -8.15 0.57
C LEU A 84 -10.35 -9.41 -0.21
N GLY A 85 -9.61 -9.26 -1.32
CA GLY A 85 -9.12 -10.41 -2.09
C GLY A 85 -10.21 -11.14 -2.88
N LYS A 86 -11.27 -10.43 -3.31
CA LYS A 86 -12.43 -11.02 -4.01
C LYS A 86 -12.11 -11.31 -5.48
N GLN A 87 -11.59 -12.51 -5.74
CA GLN A 87 -11.20 -12.98 -7.07
C GLN A 87 -12.37 -13.02 -8.06
N GLU A 88 -13.55 -13.37 -7.58
CA GLU A 88 -14.80 -13.42 -8.34
C GLU A 88 -15.18 -12.08 -9.00
N LEU A 89 -14.66 -10.96 -8.49
CA LEU A 89 -14.89 -9.61 -9.04
C LEU A 89 -13.78 -9.15 -10.00
N ALA A 90 -12.77 -9.98 -10.28
CA ALA A 90 -11.64 -9.61 -11.15
C ALA A 90 -12.08 -9.18 -12.56
N ASN A 91 -13.09 -9.86 -13.14
CA ASN A 91 -13.60 -9.51 -14.47
C ASN A 91 -14.22 -8.09 -14.51
N LEU A 92 -14.91 -7.69 -13.45
CA LEU A 92 -15.44 -6.33 -13.34
C LEU A 92 -14.31 -5.30 -13.23
N CYS A 93 -13.28 -5.60 -12.44
CA CYS A 93 -12.09 -4.76 -12.36
C CYS A 93 -11.37 -4.63 -13.71
N LEU A 94 -11.26 -5.71 -14.50
CA LEU A 94 -10.70 -5.67 -15.86
C LEU A 94 -11.50 -4.73 -16.76
N GLN A 95 -12.83 -4.87 -16.78
CA GLN A 95 -13.69 -4.01 -17.58
C GLN A 95 -13.54 -2.52 -17.22
N VAL A 96 -13.35 -2.21 -15.93
CA VAL A 96 -13.22 -0.84 -15.46
C VAL A 96 -11.82 -0.28 -15.69
N ALA A 97 -10.76 -1.02 -15.37
CA ALA A 97 -9.37 -0.55 -15.50
C ALA A 97 -9.03 -0.07 -16.92
N PHE A 98 -9.56 -0.75 -17.94
CA PHE A 98 -9.24 -0.51 -19.34
C PHE A 98 -10.34 0.26 -20.11
N SER A 99 -11.40 0.71 -19.43
CA SER A 99 -12.47 1.50 -20.05
C SER A 99 -12.13 2.99 -20.03
N GLN A 100 -12.07 3.60 -21.22
CA GLN A 100 -11.84 5.05 -21.36
C GLN A 100 -13.02 5.90 -20.90
N ALA A 101 -14.19 5.30 -20.71
CA ALA A 101 -15.38 6.01 -20.24
C ALA A 101 -15.41 6.21 -18.72
N ASP A 102 -14.51 5.57 -17.97
CA ASP A 102 -14.44 5.70 -16.51
C ASP A 102 -13.40 6.73 -16.08
N TYR A 103 -13.64 7.31 -14.91
CA TYR A 103 -12.73 8.28 -14.32
C TYR A 103 -11.35 7.68 -14.04
N PRO A 104 -10.25 8.41 -14.27
CA PRO A 104 -8.89 7.90 -14.03
C PRO A 104 -8.66 7.33 -12.62
N ALA A 105 -9.24 7.95 -11.59
CA ALA A 105 -9.16 7.47 -10.20
C ALA A 105 -9.87 6.11 -9.98
N VAL A 106 -10.98 5.87 -10.68
CA VAL A 106 -11.68 4.57 -10.61
C VAL A 106 -10.90 3.51 -11.37
N ARG A 107 -10.33 3.88 -12.52
CA ARG A 107 -9.47 3.00 -13.34
C ARG A 107 -8.21 2.59 -12.59
N SER A 108 -7.54 3.53 -11.92
CA SER A 108 -6.34 3.24 -11.12
C SER A 108 -6.66 2.32 -9.94
N ALA A 109 -7.78 2.55 -9.22
CA ALA A 109 -8.24 1.68 -8.16
C ALA A 109 -8.55 0.26 -8.66
N ALA A 110 -9.26 0.12 -9.79
CA ALA A 110 -9.54 -1.17 -10.40
C ALA A 110 -8.25 -1.89 -10.81
N LEU A 111 -7.30 -1.18 -11.44
CA LEU A 111 -6.01 -1.74 -11.83
C LEU A 111 -5.15 -2.15 -10.63
N MET A 112 -5.14 -1.34 -9.56
CA MET A 112 -4.48 -1.68 -8.30
C MET A 112 -5.07 -2.94 -7.69
N SER A 113 -6.40 -3.10 -7.73
CA SER A 113 -7.06 -4.29 -7.23
C SER A 113 -6.72 -5.53 -8.06
N LEU A 114 -6.62 -5.43 -9.38
CA LEU A 114 -6.13 -6.52 -10.22
C LEU A 114 -4.71 -6.96 -9.83
N CYS A 115 -3.84 -6.00 -9.52
CA CYS A 115 -2.48 -6.30 -9.04
C CYS A 115 -2.51 -7.06 -7.70
N ARG A 116 -3.29 -6.59 -6.72
CA ARG A 116 -3.47 -7.25 -5.41
C ARG A 116 -4.04 -8.66 -5.54
N LEU A 117 -4.98 -8.84 -6.46
CA LEU A 117 -5.58 -10.13 -6.77
C LEU A 117 -4.63 -11.07 -7.54
N GLY A 118 -3.46 -10.61 -7.98
CA GLY A 118 -2.54 -11.48 -8.71
C GLY A 118 -3.01 -11.78 -10.14
N VAL A 119 -3.91 -10.97 -10.70
CA VAL A 119 -4.45 -11.20 -12.05
C VAL A 119 -3.34 -11.02 -13.07
N ASN A 120 -3.22 -11.97 -14.00
CA ASN A 120 -2.24 -11.88 -15.08
C ASN A 120 -2.72 -10.93 -16.17
N LEU A 121 -2.08 -9.77 -16.29
CA LEU A 121 -2.45 -8.70 -17.23
C LEU A 121 -1.67 -8.74 -18.54
N ARG A 122 -1.07 -9.88 -18.90
CA ARG A 122 -0.20 -9.98 -20.08
C ARG A 122 -0.92 -9.62 -21.38
N ASN A 123 -2.21 -9.94 -21.48
CA ASN A 123 -3.04 -9.62 -22.65
C ASN A 123 -3.36 -8.13 -22.76
N HIS A 124 -3.09 -7.32 -21.74
CA HIS A 124 -3.35 -5.87 -21.72
C HIS A 124 -2.05 -5.07 -21.63
N ARG A 125 -0.92 -5.71 -21.96
CA ARG A 125 0.41 -5.09 -21.93
C ARG A 125 0.48 -3.82 -22.77
N GLY A 126 -0.15 -3.81 -23.95
CA GLY A 126 -0.19 -2.64 -24.84
C GLY A 126 -0.87 -1.46 -24.16
N ASP A 127 -2.07 -1.68 -23.60
CA ASP A 127 -2.83 -0.65 -22.89
C ASP A 127 -2.09 -0.14 -21.66
N LEU A 128 -1.43 -1.02 -20.91
CA LEU A 128 -0.61 -0.65 -19.76
C LEU A 128 0.54 0.29 -20.16
N PHE A 129 1.20 0.05 -21.30
CA PHE A 129 2.24 0.97 -21.79
C PHE A 129 1.67 2.35 -22.15
N ILE A 130 0.48 2.41 -22.74
CA ILE A 130 -0.20 3.67 -23.04
C ILE A 130 -0.51 4.42 -21.72
N MET A 131 -0.97 3.72 -20.69
CA MET A 131 -1.26 4.31 -19.38
C MET A 131 -0.03 4.89 -18.65
N LEU A 132 1.20 4.49 -19.01
CA LEU A 132 2.41 5.08 -18.41
C LEU A 132 2.59 6.55 -18.77
N SER A 133 1.94 7.02 -19.84
CA SER A 133 1.97 8.41 -20.28
C SER A 133 0.70 9.18 -19.88
N ASP A 134 -0.17 8.59 -19.05
CA ASP A 134 -1.39 9.24 -18.58
C ASP A 134 -1.07 10.47 -17.71
N THR A 135 -1.89 11.52 -17.75
CA THR A 135 -1.67 12.71 -16.92
C THR A 135 -1.97 12.44 -15.45
N PHE A 136 -2.84 11.46 -15.16
CA PHE A 136 -3.20 11.07 -13.80
C PHE A 136 -2.15 10.13 -13.20
N ILE A 137 -1.46 10.62 -12.17
CA ILE A 137 -0.31 9.95 -11.56
C ILE A 137 -0.64 8.55 -11.02
N ASP A 138 -1.76 8.39 -10.31
CA ASP A 138 -2.11 7.09 -9.74
C ASP A 138 -2.35 6.04 -10.84
N LEU A 139 -2.84 6.45 -12.01
CA LEU A 139 -3.05 5.55 -13.13
C LEU A 139 -1.70 5.16 -13.78
N ARG A 140 -0.78 6.12 -13.96
CA ARG A 140 0.60 5.80 -14.39
C ARG A 140 1.26 4.80 -13.46
N MET A 141 1.14 5.03 -12.15
CA MET A 141 1.79 4.21 -11.13
C MET A 141 1.14 2.84 -10.99
N ALA A 142 -0.18 2.75 -11.12
CA ALA A 142 -0.89 1.47 -11.20
C ALA A 142 -0.46 0.65 -12.43
N ALA A 143 -0.29 1.30 -13.59
CA ALA A 143 0.21 0.63 -14.78
C ALA A 143 1.67 0.18 -14.62
N ALA A 144 2.53 1.00 -14.03
CA ALA A 144 3.90 0.63 -13.70
C ALA A 144 3.95 -0.58 -12.74
N ALA A 145 3.08 -0.61 -11.74
CA ALA A 145 2.94 -1.73 -10.81
C ALA A 145 2.52 -3.03 -11.52
N ALA A 146 1.49 -2.97 -12.36
CA ALA A 146 1.03 -4.11 -13.16
C ALA A 146 2.16 -4.67 -14.06
N LEU A 147 2.91 -3.79 -14.73
CA LEU A 147 4.06 -4.19 -15.54
C LEU A 147 5.17 -4.81 -14.70
N ALA A 148 5.50 -4.21 -13.55
CA ALA A 148 6.50 -4.72 -12.61
C ALA A 148 6.14 -6.12 -12.08
N GLN A 149 4.88 -6.34 -11.74
CA GLN A 149 4.36 -7.63 -11.29
C GLN A 149 4.49 -8.73 -12.36
N MET A 150 4.37 -8.36 -13.64
CA MET A 150 4.65 -9.24 -14.78
C MET A 150 6.14 -9.37 -15.12
N ASN A 151 7.04 -8.87 -14.26
CA ASN A 151 8.49 -8.83 -14.45
C ASN A 151 8.93 -8.05 -15.69
N ILE A 152 8.18 -7.01 -16.08
CA ILE A 152 8.56 -6.10 -17.17
C ILE A 152 9.43 -4.98 -16.57
N PRO A 153 10.70 -4.83 -16.99
CA PRO A 153 11.66 -3.91 -16.35
C PRO A 153 11.22 -2.44 -16.31
N GLN A 154 10.47 -1.98 -17.32
CA GLN A 154 9.98 -0.61 -17.42
C GLN A 154 9.08 -0.24 -16.24
N GLY A 155 8.23 -1.16 -15.77
CA GLY A 155 7.38 -0.93 -14.60
C GLY A 155 8.22 -0.65 -13.36
N TRP A 156 9.22 -1.48 -13.10
CA TRP A 156 10.17 -1.28 -12.01
C TRP A 156 10.97 0.03 -12.12
N HIS A 157 11.35 0.42 -13.34
CA HIS A 157 12.08 1.67 -13.57
C HIS A 157 11.24 2.89 -13.17
N ILE A 158 9.97 2.93 -13.58
CA ILE A 158 9.04 4.02 -13.25
C ILE A 158 8.78 4.05 -11.74
N LEU A 159 8.56 2.89 -11.10
CA LEU A 159 8.42 2.84 -9.65
C LEU A 159 9.68 3.37 -8.93
N LEU A 160 10.88 3.08 -9.41
CA LEU A 160 12.10 3.65 -8.81
C LEU A 160 12.22 5.16 -9.04
N GLN A 161 11.77 5.67 -10.19
CA GLN A 161 11.72 7.11 -10.47
C GLN A 161 10.73 7.82 -9.55
N GLY A 162 9.56 7.24 -9.30
CA GLY A 162 8.56 7.81 -8.38
C GLY A 162 9.06 7.94 -6.94
N LEU A 163 10.00 7.09 -6.49
CA LEU A 163 10.69 7.31 -5.21
C LEU A 163 11.56 8.56 -5.24
N GLN A 164 12.14 8.90 -6.39
CA GLN A 164 13.02 10.06 -6.57
C GLN A 164 12.27 11.36 -6.89
N ALA A 165 10.93 11.31 -6.98
CA ALA A 165 10.12 12.49 -7.23
C ALA A 165 10.28 13.53 -6.12
N GLU A 166 10.11 14.81 -6.46
CA GLU A 166 10.16 15.91 -5.50
C GLU A 166 8.90 15.94 -4.62
N ASP A 167 7.76 15.56 -5.20
CA ASP A 167 6.47 15.52 -4.52
C ASP A 167 6.35 14.31 -3.58
N VAL A 168 6.00 14.58 -2.32
CA VAL A 168 5.77 13.54 -1.29
C VAL A 168 4.62 12.64 -1.68
N TYR A 169 3.58 13.20 -2.29
CA TYR A 169 2.42 12.41 -2.67
C TYR A 169 2.82 11.36 -3.72
N GLU A 170 3.59 11.73 -4.74
CA GLU A 170 4.17 10.77 -5.69
C GLU A 170 5.05 9.70 -5.01
N GLN A 171 5.91 10.08 -4.07
CA GLN A 171 6.71 9.11 -3.31
C GLN A 171 5.84 8.13 -2.51
N LEU A 172 4.80 8.62 -1.83
CA LEU A 172 3.88 7.79 -1.05
C LEU A 172 3.06 6.86 -1.94
N THR A 173 2.55 7.38 -3.05
CA THR A 173 1.85 6.60 -4.08
C THR A 173 2.76 5.48 -4.59
N THR A 174 4.03 5.78 -4.87
CA THR A 174 5.03 4.79 -5.27
C THR A 174 5.19 3.67 -4.23
N VAL A 175 5.33 4.03 -2.95
CA VAL A 175 5.46 3.04 -1.87
C VAL A 175 4.19 2.19 -1.75
N ASN A 176 3.01 2.77 -1.91
CA ASN A 176 1.74 2.03 -1.94
C ASN A 176 1.76 0.97 -3.03
N PHE A 177 2.20 1.33 -4.24
CA PHE A 177 2.25 0.40 -5.37
C PHE A 177 3.33 -0.68 -5.22
N LEU A 178 4.50 -0.35 -4.66
CA LEU A 178 5.52 -1.36 -4.33
C LEU A 178 4.99 -2.40 -3.33
N GLU A 179 4.24 -1.96 -2.31
CA GLU A 179 3.60 -2.86 -1.35
C GLU A 179 2.50 -3.71 -1.97
N VAL A 180 1.73 -3.16 -2.92
CA VAL A 180 0.68 -3.91 -3.64
C VAL A 180 1.28 -5.10 -4.40
N ILE A 181 2.42 -4.90 -5.07
CA ILE A 181 3.09 -5.94 -5.84
C ILE A 181 4.07 -6.77 -5.00
N SER A 182 3.91 -6.77 -3.67
CA SER A 182 4.83 -7.46 -2.75
C SER A 182 4.81 -8.99 -2.85
N THR A 183 3.90 -9.55 -3.64
CA THR A 183 3.94 -10.97 -4.02
C THR A 183 5.07 -11.27 -5.01
N SER A 184 5.53 -10.27 -5.77
CA SER A 184 6.64 -10.38 -6.70
C SER A 184 7.94 -9.91 -6.05
N CYS A 185 8.93 -10.81 -5.97
CA CYS A 185 10.26 -10.46 -5.46
C CYS A 185 10.89 -9.39 -6.36
N PRO A 186 11.22 -8.20 -5.84
CA PRO A 186 11.83 -7.15 -6.64
C PRO A 186 13.20 -7.61 -7.14
N PRO A 187 13.54 -7.34 -8.42
CA PRO A 187 14.87 -7.60 -8.95
C PRO A 187 15.97 -6.95 -8.10
N SER A 188 17.18 -7.51 -8.15
CA SER A 188 18.31 -7.04 -7.33
C SER A 188 18.67 -5.56 -7.56
N TYR A 189 18.49 -5.05 -8.79
CA TYR A 189 18.71 -3.64 -9.11
C TYR A 189 17.64 -2.74 -8.45
N VAL A 190 16.40 -3.21 -8.31
CA VAL A 190 15.32 -2.50 -7.61
C VAL A 190 15.61 -2.43 -6.14
N GLN A 191 15.97 -3.56 -5.52
CA GLN A 191 16.40 -3.58 -4.12
C GLN A 191 17.57 -2.62 -3.90
N SER A 192 18.55 -2.62 -4.80
CA SER A 192 19.71 -1.72 -4.76
C SER A 192 19.31 -0.25 -4.94
N GLY A 193 18.34 0.04 -5.80
CA GLY A 193 17.78 1.36 -6.04
C GLY A 193 17.07 1.92 -4.81
N ILE A 194 16.22 1.10 -4.15
CA ILE A 194 15.57 1.47 -2.89
C ILE A 194 16.62 1.73 -1.80
N VAL A 195 17.63 0.88 -1.66
CA VAL A 195 18.73 1.11 -0.69
C VAL A 195 19.48 2.41 -0.99
N ARG A 196 19.76 2.69 -2.27
CA ARG A 196 20.41 3.94 -2.68
C ARG A 196 19.55 5.15 -2.31
N TRP A 197 18.25 5.08 -2.54
CA TRP A 197 17.33 6.14 -2.13
C TRP A 197 17.35 6.37 -0.61
N LEU A 198 17.29 5.29 0.19
CA LEU A 198 17.37 5.39 1.65
C LEU A 198 18.70 5.99 2.13
N GLU A 199 19.80 5.75 1.40
CA GLU A 199 21.11 6.31 1.72
C GLU A 199 21.21 7.83 1.46
N THR A 200 20.42 8.34 0.51
CA THR A 200 20.39 9.76 0.10
C THR A 200 19.20 10.54 0.65
N ALA A 201 18.19 9.86 1.19
CA ALA A 201 17.02 10.49 1.78
C ALA A 201 17.44 11.32 3.00
N HIS A 202 17.16 12.63 2.95
CA HIS A 202 17.42 13.54 4.04
C HIS A 202 16.23 13.58 5.02
N PRO A 203 16.47 13.71 6.33
CA PRO A 203 15.40 13.90 7.31
C PRO A 203 14.57 15.13 6.96
N ARG A 204 13.25 14.98 6.84
CA ARG A 204 12.33 16.10 6.61
C ARG A 204 11.72 16.55 7.92
N VAL A 205 11.43 17.84 8.03
CA VAL A 205 10.79 18.42 9.21
C VAL A 205 9.34 17.91 9.37
N ASP A 206 8.66 17.65 8.25
CA ASP A 206 7.29 17.12 8.21
C ASP A 206 7.17 15.65 8.61
N GLY A 207 8.29 14.94 8.79
CA GLY A 207 8.30 13.52 9.16
C GLY A 207 7.82 12.55 8.07
N ALA A 208 7.49 13.03 6.88
CA ALA A 208 7.04 12.19 5.76
C ALA A 208 8.11 11.16 5.36
N ASP A 209 9.38 11.57 5.42
CA ASP A 209 10.51 10.72 5.11
C ASP A 209 10.62 9.53 6.07
N ARG A 210 10.35 9.72 7.38
CA ARG A 210 10.42 8.63 8.37
C ARG A 210 9.40 7.55 8.07
N TYR A 211 8.20 7.93 7.64
CA TYR A 211 7.17 6.99 7.24
C TYR A 211 7.54 6.21 5.99
N ILE A 212 8.05 6.90 4.96
CA ILE A 212 8.50 6.26 3.71
C ILE A 212 9.67 5.31 4.01
N ARG A 213 10.68 5.75 4.78
CA ARG A 213 11.81 4.91 5.21
C ARG A 213 11.33 3.63 5.90
N LYS A 214 10.41 3.75 6.88
CA LYS A 214 9.83 2.60 7.58
C LYS A 214 9.25 1.59 6.60
N ARG A 215 8.37 2.06 5.70
CA ARG A 215 7.67 1.18 4.75
C ARG A 215 8.62 0.53 3.76
N LEU A 216 9.59 1.27 3.22
CA LEU A 216 10.60 0.72 2.31
C LEU A 216 11.52 -0.30 3.00
N ILE A 217 11.88 -0.08 4.27
CA ILE A 217 12.67 -1.06 5.03
C ILE A 217 11.87 -2.33 5.27
N VAL A 218 10.61 -2.20 5.71
CA VAL A 218 9.70 -3.35 5.87
C VAL A 218 9.53 -4.09 4.53
N TYR A 219 9.36 -3.36 3.43
CA TYR A 219 9.30 -3.93 2.08
C TYR A 219 10.56 -4.72 1.75
N LEU A 220 11.75 -4.14 1.92
CA LEU A 220 13.02 -4.82 1.64
C LEU A 220 13.27 -6.04 2.53
N LEU A 221 12.88 -5.98 3.81
CA LEU A 221 13.09 -7.08 4.76
C LEU A 221 12.29 -8.33 4.41
N GLN A 222 11.21 -8.23 3.62
CA GLN A 222 10.42 -9.38 3.17
C GLN A 222 11.21 -10.30 2.23
N TYR A 223 12.19 -9.76 1.51
CA TYR A 223 12.93 -10.50 0.48
C TYR A 223 14.34 -10.85 0.92
N PRO A 224 14.92 -11.93 0.37
CA PRO A 224 16.32 -12.23 0.58
C PRO A 224 17.20 -11.15 -0.07
N LEU A 225 17.85 -10.34 0.75
CA LEU A 225 18.80 -9.34 0.29
C LEU A 225 20.19 -9.96 0.12
N SER A 226 20.93 -9.51 -0.89
CA SER A 226 22.33 -9.90 -1.06
C SER A 226 23.16 -9.49 0.16
N LYS A 227 24.25 -10.22 0.46
CA LYS A 227 25.16 -9.86 1.56
C LYS A 227 25.64 -8.40 1.47
N ARG A 228 25.91 -7.92 0.25
CA ARG A 228 26.31 -6.53 -0.01
C ARG A 228 25.23 -5.54 0.41
N LEU A 229 23.96 -5.79 0.06
CA LEU A 229 22.85 -4.92 0.45
C LEU A 229 22.60 -4.97 1.97
N GLN A 230 22.72 -6.14 2.59
CA GLN A 230 22.62 -6.26 4.05
C GLN A 230 23.68 -5.42 4.78
N VAL A 231 24.93 -5.43 4.30
CA VAL A 231 26.01 -4.61 4.87
C VAL A 231 25.75 -3.12 4.67
N ARG A 232 25.30 -2.70 3.48
CA ARG A 232 24.95 -1.30 3.20
C ARG A 232 23.85 -0.77 4.13
N LEU A 233 22.75 -1.52 4.25
CA LEU A 233 21.66 -1.15 5.16
C LEU A 233 22.11 -1.13 6.63
N LYS A 234 22.94 -2.08 7.06
CA LYS A 234 23.52 -2.05 8.42
C LYS A 234 24.32 -0.77 8.66
N ASN A 235 25.17 -0.38 7.71
CA ASN A 235 25.99 0.82 7.82
C ASN A 235 25.13 2.08 7.81
N LEU A 236 24.10 2.12 6.96
CA LEU A 236 23.10 3.19 6.93
C LEU A 236 22.42 3.33 8.29
N PHE A 237 21.94 2.23 8.86
CA PHE A 237 21.30 2.20 10.16
C PHE A 237 22.23 2.71 11.27
N SER A 238 23.50 2.27 11.28
CA SER A 238 24.49 2.77 12.25
C SER A 238 24.77 4.27 12.08
N ARG A 239 24.72 4.79 10.85
CA ARG A 239 24.84 6.22 10.58
C ARG A 239 23.62 7.00 11.12
N TRP A 240 22.41 6.53 10.83
CA TRP A 240 21.18 7.12 11.34
C TRP A 240 21.14 7.14 12.88
N ILE A 241 21.53 6.06 13.55
CA ILE A 241 21.58 6.03 15.02
C ILE A 241 22.54 7.09 15.56
N ARG A 242 23.72 7.24 14.97
CA ARG A 242 24.71 8.24 15.40
C ARG A 242 24.27 9.69 15.14
N GLN A 243 23.63 9.94 14.00
CA GLN A 243 23.31 11.29 13.53
C GLN A 243 21.93 11.78 13.96
N GLU A 244 20.93 10.89 13.96
CA GLU A 244 19.52 11.22 14.21
C GLU A 244 19.07 10.82 15.62
N GLN A 245 19.82 9.96 16.33
CA GLN A 245 19.59 9.57 17.73
C GLN A 245 18.11 9.27 18.06
N LYS A 246 17.50 10.05 18.96
CA LYS A 246 16.09 9.90 19.38
C LYS A 246 15.10 9.92 18.22
N HIS A 247 15.42 10.59 17.10
CA HIS A 247 14.52 10.66 15.95
C HIS A 247 14.32 9.33 15.23
N VAL A 248 15.26 8.38 15.36
CA VAL A 248 15.17 7.04 14.77
C VAL A 248 14.89 5.94 15.79
N GLU A 249 14.91 6.24 17.10
CA GLU A 249 14.62 5.26 18.15
C GLU A 249 13.30 4.52 17.90
N TRP A 250 12.24 5.26 17.58
CA TRP A 250 10.92 4.73 17.28
C TRP A 250 10.95 3.75 16.09
N LEU A 251 11.68 4.10 15.02
CA LEU A 251 11.81 3.25 13.83
C LEU A 251 12.43 1.90 14.21
N PHE A 252 13.52 1.88 14.99
CA PHE A 252 14.17 0.63 15.37
C PHE A 252 13.38 -0.17 16.41
N ARG A 253 12.62 0.47 17.30
CA ARG A 253 11.68 -0.24 18.16
C ARG A 253 10.59 -0.91 17.33
N TYR A 254 10.01 -0.20 16.36
CA TYR A 254 9.05 -0.76 15.42
C TYR A 254 9.64 -1.94 14.63
N LEU A 255 10.83 -1.79 14.05
CA LEU A 255 11.49 -2.84 13.28
C LEU A 255 11.80 -4.08 14.15
N ARG A 256 12.19 -3.90 15.41
CA ARG A 256 12.37 -5.01 16.37
C ARG A 256 11.07 -5.76 16.64
N SER A 257 9.99 -5.04 16.96
CA SER A 257 8.67 -5.65 17.15
C SER A 257 8.20 -6.38 15.88
N HIS A 258 8.42 -5.79 14.71
CA HIS A 258 8.11 -6.41 13.42
C HIS A 258 8.90 -7.71 13.19
N LEU A 259 10.21 -7.72 13.46
CA LEU A 259 11.05 -8.91 13.36
C LEU A 259 10.66 -10.00 14.37
N ALA A 260 10.24 -9.62 15.57
CA ALA A 260 9.78 -10.53 16.61
C ALA A 260 8.36 -11.06 16.35
N GLY A 261 7.63 -10.53 15.37
CA GLY A 261 6.22 -10.84 15.15
C GLY A 261 5.33 -10.37 16.31
N GLN A 262 5.75 -9.34 17.04
CA GLN A 262 5.06 -8.80 18.20
C GLN A 262 4.33 -7.50 17.89
N PRO A 263 3.22 -7.19 18.58
CA PRO A 263 2.63 -5.87 18.57
C PRO A 263 3.64 -4.82 19.02
N PHE A 264 3.64 -3.68 18.34
CA PHE A 264 4.40 -2.51 18.70
C PHE A 264 3.47 -1.51 19.38
N VAL A 265 3.70 -1.18 20.64
CA VAL A 265 2.83 -0.29 21.42
C VAL A 265 3.50 1.06 21.63
N VAL A 266 2.76 2.14 21.38
CA VAL A 266 3.19 3.53 21.62
C VAL A 266 2.05 4.25 22.33
N GLY A 267 2.26 4.61 23.60
CA GLY A 267 1.18 5.15 24.44
C GLY A 267 0.04 4.14 24.58
N GLN A 268 -1.18 4.56 24.23
CA GLN A 268 -2.37 3.71 24.24
C GLN A 268 -2.60 2.97 22.89
N THR A 269 -1.76 3.21 21.88
CA THR A 269 -1.96 2.68 20.54
C THR A 269 -1.15 1.40 20.34
N THR A 270 -1.84 0.33 19.93
CA THR A 270 -1.22 -0.94 19.55
C THR A 270 -1.15 -1.05 18.04
N PHE A 271 0.06 -1.01 17.49
CA PHE A 271 0.33 -1.33 16.09
C PHE A 271 0.60 -2.83 15.98
N LEU A 272 -0.34 -3.57 15.39
CA LEU A 272 -0.11 -4.98 15.11
C LEU A 272 1.04 -5.14 14.09
N PRO A 273 1.89 -6.16 14.24
CA PRO A 273 2.87 -6.46 13.22
C PRO A 273 2.08 -6.77 11.94
N SER A 274 2.47 -6.17 10.81
CA SER A 274 1.81 -6.48 9.54
C SER A 274 2.04 -7.97 9.25
N SER A 275 1.05 -8.80 9.57
CA SER A 275 1.07 -10.25 9.32
C SER A 275 1.24 -10.56 7.82
N ARG A 276 0.94 -9.58 6.97
CA ARG A 276 1.16 -9.60 5.52
C ARG A 276 2.64 -9.59 5.11
N TYR A 277 3.55 -9.08 5.96
CA TYR A 277 4.93 -8.81 5.58
C TYR A 277 5.91 -9.55 6.48
N LYS A 278 6.00 -10.88 6.35
CA LYS A 278 6.95 -11.66 7.15
C LYS A 278 8.39 -11.37 6.71
N PRO A 279 9.31 -11.04 7.64
CA PRO A 279 10.70 -10.78 7.29
C PRO A 279 11.40 -12.08 6.85
N SER A 280 12.28 -11.97 5.86
CA SER A 280 13.09 -13.07 5.36
C SER A 280 14.15 -13.46 6.39
N ASN A 281 14.17 -14.75 6.76
CA ASN A 281 15.20 -15.33 7.62
C ASN A 281 16.61 -15.34 6.97
N LYS A 282 16.69 -15.08 5.65
CA LYS A 282 17.95 -14.97 4.90
C LYS A 282 18.67 -13.63 5.16
N ASN A 283 17.99 -12.66 5.76
CA ASN A 283 18.56 -11.35 6.12
C ASN A 283 19.33 -11.37 7.45
N LYS A 284 20.14 -12.41 7.70
CA LYS A 284 20.77 -12.70 9.01
C LYS A 284 21.56 -11.52 9.59
N ILE A 285 22.32 -10.79 8.76
CA ILE A 285 23.16 -9.67 9.22
C ILE A 285 22.27 -8.53 9.74
N LEU A 286 21.24 -8.19 8.96
CA LEU A 286 20.31 -7.12 9.31
C LEU A 286 19.43 -7.50 10.49
N ASN A 287 18.85 -8.69 10.48
CA ASN A 287 17.97 -9.14 11.55
C ASN A 287 18.73 -9.15 12.89
N LYS A 288 19.96 -9.67 12.91
CA LYS A 288 20.81 -9.63 14.11
C LYS A 288 21.14 -8.20 14.54
N PHE A 289 21.48 -7.32 13.59
CA PHE A 289 21.77 -5.92 13.90
C PHE A 289 20.56 -5.21 14.52
N ILE A 290 19.39 -5.30 13.88
CA ILE A 290 18.16 -4.67 14.35
C ILE A 290 17.78 -5.18 15.75
N MET A 291 17.85 -6.50 15.98
CA MET A 291 17.49 -7.11 17.28
C MET A 291 18.43 -6.72 18.42
N ASN A 292 19.73 -6.56 18.13
CA ASN A 292 20.73 -6.27 19.15
C ASN A 292 21.01 -4.76 19.31
N CYS A 293 20.39 -3.91 18.49
CA CYS A 293 20.63 -2.48 18.57
C CYS A 293 19.97 -1.87 19.81
N VAL A 294 20.79 -1.28 20.67
CA VAL A 294 20.35 -0.41 21.76
C VAL A 294 20.55 1.03 21.27
N ILE A 295 19.47 1.83 21.33
CA ILE A 295 19.42 3.25 20.95
C ILE A 295 19.00 4.02 22.18
#